data_AF-A0A8H1LG22-F1
#
_entry.id   AF-A0A8H1LG22-F1
#
_cell.length_a   1.000
_cell.length_b   1.000
_cell.length_c   1.000
_cell.angle_alpha   90.00
_cell.angle_beta   90.00
_cell.angle_gamma   90.00
#
_symmetry.space_group_name_H-M   'P 1'
#
loop_
_entity.id
_entity.type
_entity.pdbx_description
1 polymer ?
#
loop_
_entity_poly.entity_id
_entity_poly.type
_entity_poly.pdbx_seq_one_letter_code
_entity_poly.pdbx_strand_id
1 'polypeptide(L)' 'MALKKTTVMVDEEDLALIKEAAAREGRPESEYFREAFHLAVLRSRRWDEDWDIPSLDFGGPVTAEEIGRTVSDGVADTE' A
#
# COMPACT_ATOMS: atom_id res chain seq x y z
N MET A 1 -7.30 17.42 14.33
CA MET A 1 -8.50 16.70 13.87
C MET A 1 -9.24 16.15 15.08
N ALA A 2 -10.58 16.20 15.09
CA ALA A 2 -11.36 15.63 16.18
C ALA A 2 -11.43 14.10 16.04
N LEU A 3 -11.03 13.36 17.08
CA LEU A 3 -11.20 11.92 17.14
C LEU A 3 -12.71 11.60 17.24
N LYS A 4 -13.21 10.71 16.37
CA LYS A 4 -14.58 10.18 16.46
C LYS A 4 -14.56 8.84 17.17
N LYS A 5 -15.48 8.64 18.13
CA LYS A 5 -15.65 7.36 18.82
C LYS A 5 -16.40 6.39 17.90
N THR A 6 -15.89 5.16 17.81
CA THR A 6 -16.51 4.03 17.12
C THR A 6 -16.30 2.79 17.98
N THR A 7 -17.29 1.88 18.01
CA THR A 7 -17.21 0.61 18.75
C THR A 7 -17.32 -0.52 17.75
N VAL A 8 -16.41 -1.49 17.81
CA VAL A 8 -16.34 -2.62 16.88
C VAL A 8 -16.09 -3.88 17.70
N MET A 9 -16.68 -5.00 17.27
CA MET A 9 -16.42 -6.32 17.84
C MET A 9 -15.15 -6.89 17.21
N VAL A 10 -14.25 -7.44 18.02
CA VAL A 10 -13.00 -8.09 17.59
C VAL A 10 -12.94 -9.49 18.15
N ASP A 11 -12.10 -10.33 17.53
CA ASP A 11 -11.81 -11.65 18.06
C ASP A 11 -11.10 -11.56 19.43
N GLU A 12 -11.40 -12.51 20.31
CA GLU A 12 -10.85 -12.54 21.67
C GLU A 12 -9.34 -12.85 21.66
N GLU A 13 -8.89 -13.73 20.77
CA GLU A 13 -7.48 -14.11 20.65
C GLU A 13 -6.65 -12.93 20.11
N ASP A 14 -7.16 -12.23 19.09
CA ASP A 14 -6.52 -11.03 18.54
C ASP A 14 -6.41 -9.92 19.60
N LEU A 15 -7.47 -9.72 20.40
CA LEU A 15 -7.47 -8.74 21.48
C LEU A 15 -6.44 -9.09 22.54
N ALA A 16 -6.29 -10.36 22.90
CA ALA A 16 -5.28 -10.80 23.87
C ALA A 16 -3.85 -10.53 23.37
N LEU A 17 -3.57 -10.79 22.09
CA LEU A 17 -2.27 -10.51 21.47
C LEU A 17 -1.94 -9.02 21.46
N ILE A 18 -2.90 -8.16 21.12
CA ILE A 18 -2.71 -6.70 21.14
C ILE A 18 -2.41 -6.21 22.56
N LYS A 19 -3.07 -6.77 23.59
CA LYS A 19 -2.83 -6.42 24.99
C LYS A 19 -1.42 -6.78 25.44
N GLU A 20 -0.93 -7.96 25.07
CA GLU A 20 0.44 -8.37 25.37
C GLU A 20 1.46 -7.45 24.69
N ALA A 21 1.25 -7.11 23.41
CA ALA A 21 2.11 -6.20 22.67
C ALA A 21 2.13 -4.80 23.29
N ALA A 22 0.94 -4.26 23.62
CA ALA A 22 0.78 -2.96 24.27
C ALA A 22 1.50 -2.89 25.63
N ALA A 23 1.37 -3.94 26.45
CA ALA A 23 2.07 -4.05 27.72
C ALA A 23 3.59 -4.12 27.53
N ARG A 24 4.07 -4.88 26.54
CA ARG A 24 5.50 -5.00 26.23
C ARG A 24 6.12 -3.69 25.75
N GLU A 25 5.37 -2.92 24.96
CA GLU A 25 5.85 -1.65 24.38
C GLU A 25 5.55 -0.42 25.26
N GLY A 26 4.76 -0.57 26.33
CA GLY A 26 4.34 0.54 27.18
C GLY A 26 3.40 1.53 26.47
N ARG A 27 2.69 1.06 25.43
CA ARG A 27 1.80 1.87 24.60
C ARG A 27 0.35 1.57 24.91
N PRO A 28 -0.57 2.55 24.80
CA PRO A 28 -1.99 2.28 25.02
C PRO A 28 -2.57 1.45 23.86
N GLU A 29 -3.41 0.46 24.18
CA GLU A 29 -4.10 -0.41 23.19
C GLU A 29 -4.79 0.40 22.08
N SER A 30 -5.35 1.57 22.43
CA SER A 30 -6.02 2.48 21.49
C SER A 30 -5.13 2.96 20.34
N GLU A 31 -3.81 2.98 20.51
CA GLU A 31 -2.89 3.31 19.42
C GLU A 31 -2.85 2.23 18.35
N TYR A 32 -2.78 0.96 18.74
CA TYR A 32 -2.80 -0.15 17.80
C TYR A 32 -4.09 -0.18 17.00
N PHE A 33 -5.24 0.08 17.65
CA PHE A 33 -6.51 0.16 16.92
C PHE A 33 -6.52 1.33 15.94
N ARG A 34 -6.04 2.52 16.34
CA ARG A 34 -5.94 3.67 15.41
C ARG A 34 -5.02 3.37 14.23
N GLU A 35 -3.90 2.70 14.47
CA GLU A 35 -2.95 2.29 13.44
C GLU A 35 -3.58 1.26 12.49
N ALA A 36 -4.25 0.23 13.02
CA ALA A 36 -4.97 -0.76 12.23
C ALA A 36 -6.03 -0.11 11.33
N PHE A 37 -6.80 0.84 11.86
CA PHE A 37 -7.74 1.62 11.05
C PHE A 37 -7.04 2.42 9.96
N HIS A 38 -5.89 3.03 10.25
CA HIS A 38 -5.13 3.77 9.25
C HIS A 38 -4.61 2.86 8.13
N LEU A 39 -4.07 1.70 8.49
CA LEU A 39 -3.61 0.68 7.54
C LEU A 39 -4.76 0.18 6.65
N ALA A 40 -5.93 -0.06 7.24
CA ALA A 40 -7.13 -0.45 6.49
C ALA A 40 -7.55 0.64 5.48
N VAL A 41 -7.51 1.92 5.89
CA VAL A 41 -7.81 3.06 5.00
C VAL A 41 -6.79 3.14 3.86
N LEU A 42 -5.50 3.01 4.15
CA LEU A 42 -4.46 3.04 3.12
C LEU A 42 -4.65 1.90 2.11
N ARG A 43 -4.98 0.71 2.59
CA ARG A 43 -5.28 -0.46 1.74
C ARG A 43 -6.53 -0.26 0.90
N SER A 44 -7.54 0.42 1.43
CA SER A 44 -8.81 0.64 0.72
C SER A 44 -8.78 1.84 -0.22
N ARG A 45 -7.76 2.70 -0.16
CA ARG A 45 -7.60 3.81 -1.10
C ARG A 45 -7.34 3.23 -2.49
N ARG A 46 -8.39 3.24 -3.29
CA ARG A 46 -8.30 3.06 -4.73
C ARG A 46 -7.98 4.41 -5.36
N TRP A 47 -7.20 4.43 -6.43
CA TRP A 47 -7.18 5.60 -7.30
C TRP A 47 -8.59 5.73 -7.91
N ASP A 48 -9.29 6.79 -7.50
CA ASP A 48 -10.65 7.11 -7.95
C ASP A 48 -10.64 7.72 -9.36
N GLU A 49 -9.50 8.32 -9.75
CA GLU A 49 -9.29 8.88 -11.07
C GLU A 49 -8.66 7.84 -11.99
N ASP A 50 -9.16 7.80 -13.23
CA ASP A 50 -8.47 7.12 -14.32
C ASP A 50 -7.06 7.71 -14.44
N TRP A 51 -6.09 6.84 -14.69
CA TRP A 51 -4.73 7.27 -14.85
C TRP A 51 -4.63 8.21 -16.06
N ASP A 52 -4.25 9.48 -15.82
CA ASP A 52 -3.92 10.46 -16.87
C ASP A 52 -2.53 10.14 -17.49
N ILE A 53 -2.32 8.87 -17.87
CA ILE A 53 -1.13 8.46 -18.60
C ILE A 53 -1.43 8.75 -20.08
N PRO A 54 -0.60 9.56 -20.77
CA PRO A 54 -0.77 9.79 -22.19
C PRO A 54 -0.66 8.47 -22.95
N SER A 55 -1.60 8.20 -23.85
CA SER A 55 -1.46 7.12 -24.80
C SER A 55 -0.32 7.46 -25.77
N LEU A 56 0.76 6.70 -25.72
CA LEU A 56 1.87 6.85 -26.64
C LEU A 56 1.59 6.04 -27.90
N ASP A 57 1.60 6.71 -29.05
CA ASP A 57 1.62 6.06 -30.35
C ASP A 57 3.07 5.82 -30.76
N PHE A 58 3.46 4.55 -30.86
CA PHE A 58 4.81 4.14 -31.25
C PHE A 58 4.96 3.98 -32.77
N GLY A 59 3.96 4.35 -33.57
CA GLY A 59 4.01 4.29 -35.03
C GLY A 59 3.98 2.87 -35.62
N GLY A 60 3.77 1.85 -34.79
CA GLY A 60 3.77 0.45 -35.17
C GLY A 60 3.61 -0.49 -33.94
N PRO A 61 3.41 -1.79 -34.17
CA PRO A 61 3.31 -2.76 -33.09
C PRO A 61 4.68 -2.94 -32.39
N VAL A 62 4.73 -2.65 -31.10
CA VAL A 62 5.91 -2.90 -30.26
C VAL A 62 6.01 -4.39 -29.97
N THR A 63 7.14 -5.00 -30.34
CA THR A 63 7.36 -6.45 -30.16
C THR A 63 8.12 -6.76 -28.86
N ALA A 64 7.92 -7.95 -28.29
CA ALA A 64 8.64 -8.37 -27.09
C ALA A 64 10.16 -8.41 -27.30
N GLU A 65 10.61 -8.75 -28.51
CA GLU A 65 12.03 -8.77 -28.87
C GLU A 65 12.64 -7.36 -28.87
N GLU A 66 11.91 -6.38 -29.42
CA GLU A 66 12.32 -4.98 -29.46
C GLU A 66 12.43 -4.36 -28.06
N ILE A 67 11.49 -4.69 -27.17
CA ILE A 67 11.55 -4.29 -25.77
C ILE A 67 12.80 -4.86 -25.11
N GLY A 68 13.03 -6.17 -25.26
CA GLY A 68 14.17 -6.85 -24.65
C GLY A 68 15.51 -6.28 -25.11
N ARG A 69 15.64 -5.99 -26.42
CA ARG A 69 16.84 -5.38 -26.99
C ARG A 69 17.07 -3.98 -26.44
N THR A 70 16.06 -3.10 -26.52
CA THR A 70 16.16 -1.70 -26.07
C THR A 70 16.52 -1.59 -24.59
N VAL A 71 15.91 -2.43 -23.73
CA VAL A 71 16.23 -2.44 -22.29
C VAL A 71 17.65 -2.93 -22.04
N SER A 72 18.10 -3.96 -22.76
CA SER A 72 19.46 -4.49 -22.61
C SER A 72 20.51 -3.48 -23.04
N ASP A 73 20.29 -2.83 -24.18
CA ASP A 73 21.19 -1.79 -24.71
C ASP A 73 21.28 -0.59 -23.76
N GLY A 74 20.14 -0.12 -23.23
CA GLY A 74 20.11 1.00 -22.29
C GLY A 74 20.78 0.72 -20.92
N VAL A 75 20.76 -0.54 -20.47
CA VAL A 75 21.49 -0.95 -19.26
C VAL A 75 23.00 -1.00 -19.55
N ALA A 76 23.41 -1.49 -20.71
CA ALA A 76 24.82 -1.59 -21.10
C ALA A 76 25.49 -0.23 -21.33
N ASP A 77 24.75 0.78 -21.84
CA ASP A 77 25.26 2.14 -22.04
C ASP A 77 25.47 2.95 -20.74
N THR A 78 25.06 2.41 -19.58
CA THR A 78 25.22 3.05 -18.27
C THR A 78 26.52 2.62 -17.54
N GLU A 79 27.27 1.65 -18.09
CA GLU A 79 28.58 1.20 -17.58
C GLU A 79 29.76 1.90 -18.29
#